data_AF-A0A5S6QFP8-F1
#
_entry.id   AF-A0A5S6QFP8-F1
#
_cell.length_a   1.000
_cell.length_b   1.000
_cell.length_c   1.000
_cell.angle_alpha   90.00
_cell.angle_beta   90.00
_cell.angle_gamma   90.00
#
_symmetry.space_group_name_H-M   'P 1'
#
loop_
_entity.id
_entity.type
_entity.pdbx_description
1 polymer ?
#
loop_
_entity_poly.entity_id
_entity_poly.type
_entity_poly.pdbx_seq_one_letter_code
_entity_poly.pdbx_strand_id
1 'polypeptide(L)'
;MADVLLISQRQRPKFVHDGHMYTFEALDCTGMIKFRRCDKRYEYGYKARIHTSVETNEVVKTVNFHCRGGDAARVCIAAVCTAVKSRAENALETPAMILNDTYQSVSSDVRAQMPSTKATKETIQRRMCDVSAATSQPANRASIVIPEAYQTYGGQEQFLLYDSGLGDDDRLLIFGRHSYMAWSAHIKHLYADGTFKITPPLFAQVYILMAERDGFVLPVLYALLPDKQETTYRRMFEAVKEM
;
A
#
# COMPACT_ATOMS: atom_id res chain seq x y z
N MET A 1 24.31 -11.39 4.12
CA MET A 1 22.88 -11.32 3.75
C MET A 1 22.18 -10.67 4.92
N ALA A 2 21.54 -9.52 4.71
CA ALA A 2 20.79 -8.85 5.77
C ALA A 2 19.79 -9.85 6.37
N ASP A 3 19.72 -9.93 7.70
CA ASP A 3 18.73 -10.73 8.43
C ASP A 3 17.33 -10.27 8.00
N VAL A 4 16.73 -10.96 7.03
CA VAL A 4 15.34 -10.71 6.65
C VAL A 4 14.50 -11.18 7.82
N LEU A 5 14.11 -10.25 8.67
CA LEU A 5 13.25 -10.48 9.80
C LEU A 5 11.85 -10.82 9.27
N LEU A 6 11.59 -12.13 9.14
CA LEU A 6 10.30 -12.63 8.69
C LEU A 6 9.21 -12.25 9.69
N ILE A 7 8.01 -11.98 9.21
CA ILE A 7 6.86 -11.65 10.07
C ILE A 7 5.77 -12.71 9.96
N SER A 8 5.21 -13.06 11.11
CA SER A 8 4.05 -13.96 11.19
C SER A 8 2.78 -13.31 10.66
N GLN A 9 1.69 -14.09 10.56
CA GLN A 9 0.37 -13.53 10.26
C GLN A 9 -0.12 -12.50 11.29
N ARG A 10 0.37 -12.58 12.53
CA ARG A 10 0.06 -11.64 13.62
C ARG A 10 1.13 -10.56 13.79
N GLN A 11 1.91 -10.27 12.75
CA GLN A 11 2.94 -9.22 12.75
C GLN A 11 4.05 -9.39 13.80
N ARG A 12 4.27 -10.62 14.27
CA ARG A 12 5.37 -10.94 15.18
C ARG A 12 6.62 -11.39 14.42
N PRO A 13 7.81 -10.91 14.80
CA PRO A 13 9.09 -11.36 14.25
C PRO A 13 9.28 -12.87 14.33
N LYS A 14 9.86 -13.43 13.27
CA LYS A 14 10.33 -14.80 13.17
C LYS A 14 11.81 -14.79 12.79
N PHE A 15 12.53 -15.74 13.37
CA PHE A 15 13.94 -15.95 13.10
C PHE A 15 14.10 -17.22 12.26
N VAL A 16 14.99 -17.18 11.27
CA VAL A 16 15.27 -18.31 10.38
C VAL A 16 16.61 -18.92 10.75
N HIS A 17 16.64 -20.23 10.94
CA HIS A 17 17.89 -20.97 11.15
C HIS A 17 17.73 -22.39 10.62
N ASP A 18 18.69 -22.86 9.83
CA ASP A 18 18.72 -24.19 9.20
C ASP A 18 17.41 -24.58 8.48
N GLY A 19 16.84 -23.64 7.72
CA GLY A 19 15.57 -23.87 7.00
C GLY A 19 14.34 -23.99 7.91
N HIS A 20 14.46 -23.67 9.20
CA HIS A 20 13.36 -23.65 10.15
C HIS A 20 13.07 -22.23 10.64
N MET A 21 11.81 -22.00 11.03
CA MET A 21 11.37 -20.72 11.60
C MET A 21 11.10 -20.84 13.10
N TYR A 22 11.54 -19.83 13.84
CA TYR A 22 11.44 -19.76 15.29
C TYR A 22 10.73 -18.47 15.71
N THR A 23 9.96 -18.56 16.79
CA THR A 23 9.28 -17.43 17.43
C THR A 23 9.93 -17.13 18.77
N PHE A 24 9.96 -15.86 19.16
CA PHE A 24 10.45 -15.44 20.47
C PHE A 24 9.55 -16.02 21.59
N GLU A 25 10.19 -16.50 22.66
CA GLU A 25 9.53 -17.00 23.85
C GLU A 25 9.81 -16.10 25.06
N ALA A 26 11.07 -15.92 25.41
CA ALA A 26 11.49 -15.16 26.59
C ALA A 26 12.97 -14.75 26.48
N LEU A 27 13.40 -13.85 27.37
CA LEU A 27 14.81 -13.59 27.63
C LEU A 27 15.32 -14.49 28.78
N ASP A 28 16.62 -14.69 28.84
CA ASP A 28 17.27 -15.25 30.03
C ASP A 28 17.31 -14.24 31.18
N CYS A 29 17.79 -14.67 32.35
CA CYS A 29 17.86 -13.80 33.54
C CYS A 29 18.80 -12.60 33.36
N THR A 30 19.81 -12.70 32.51
CA THR A 30 20.74 -11.59 32.22
C THR A 30 20.19 -10.61 31.19
N GLY A 31 19.14 -10.99 30.45
CA GLY A 31 18.59 -10.21 29.36
C GLY A 31 19.45 -10.20 28.10
N MET A 32 20.50 -11.01 28.03
CA MET A 32 21.46 -11.06 26.90
C MET A 32 21.14 -12.15 25.88
N ILE A 33 20.29 -13.12 26.24
CA ILE A 33 19.95 -14.26 25.40
C ILE A 33 18.43 -14.30 25.15
N LYS A 34 18.04 -14.43 23.88
CA LYS A 34 16.64 -14.68 23.47
C LYS A 34 16.42 -16.18 23.34
N PHE A 35 15.49 -16.72 24.12
CA PHE A 35 14.95 -18.06 23.91
C PHE A 35 13.90 -18.02 22.80
N ARG A 36 14.09 -18.89 21.80
CA ARG A 36 13.19 -19.00 20.66
C ARG A 36 12.77 -20.45 20.48
N ARG A 37 11.51 -20.65 20.10
CA ARG A 37 10.90 -21.96 19.92
C ARG A 37 10.40 -22.15 18.50
N CYS A 38 10.45 -23.38 18.01
CA CYS A 38 9.94 -23.72 16.68
C CYS A 38 8.49 -23.26 16.51
N ASP A 39 8.18 -22.66 15.35
CA ASP A 39 6.84 -22.18 15.03
C ASP A 39 5.85 -23.30 14.65
N LYS A 40 6.36 -24.49 14.28
CA LYS A 40 5.62 -25.71 13.96
C LYS A 40 5.40 -26.64 15.16
N ARG A 41 5.67 -26.18 16.39
CA ARG A 41 5.58 -27.01 17.62
C ARG A 41 4.20 -27.65 17.85
N TYR A 42 3.13 -27.01 17.40
CA TYR A 42 1.76 -27.51 17.58
C TYR A 42 1.31 -28.41 16.43
N GLU A 43 1.93 -28.26 15.25
CA GLU A 43 1.56 -29.00 14.05
C GLU A 43 2.24 -30.37 14.00
N TYR A 44 3.54 -30.43 14.34
CA TYR A 44 4.34 -31.67 14.30
C TYR A 44 4.89 -32.08 15.65
N GLY A 45 4.47 -31.43 16.74
CA GLY A 45 4.99 -31.73 18.08
C GLY A 45 6.45 -31.35 18.29
N TYR A 46 7.07 -30.58 17.39
CA TYR A 46 8.49 -30.22 17.47
C TYR A 46 8.79 -29.38 18.71
N LYS A 47 9.66 -29.91 19.57
CA LYS A 47 10.12 -29.23 20.79
C LYS A 47 11.47 -28.52 20.61
N ALA A 48 11.93 -28.38 19.37
CA ALA A 48 13.15 -27.68 19.02
C ALA A 48 13.12 -26.21 19.47
N ARG A 49 14.23 -25.78 20.07
CA ARG A 49 14.48 -24.44 20.57
C ARG A 49 15.88 -24.01 20.18
N ILE A 50 16.06 -22.70 20.01
CA ILE A 50 17.36 -22.08 19.82
C ILE A 50 17.48 -20.87 20.73
N HIS A 51 18.68 -20.59 21.17
CA HIS A 51 19.02 -19.45 21.99
C HIS A 51 19.90 -18.54 21.13
N THR A 52 19.50 -17.29 20.97
CA THR A 52 20.26 -16.32 20.15
C THR A 52 20.74 -15.16 21.02
N SER A 53 21.91 -14.61 20.71
CA SER A 53 22.37 -13.36 21.32
C SER A 53 21.37 -12.23 21.07
N VAL A 54 21.13 -11.38 22.06
CA VAL A 54 20.27 -10.20 21.90
C VAL A 54 20.94 -9.18 20.98
N GLU A 55 22.25 -9.02 21.10
CA GLU A 55 23.08 -8.05 20.37
C GLU A 55 23.34 -8.49 18.92
N THR A 56 23.86 -9.70 18.73
CA THR A 56 24.30 -10.16 17.40
C THR A 56 23.26 -10.99 16.66
N ASN A 57 22.19 -11.44 17.33
CA ASN A 57 21.24 -12.46 16.85
C ASN A 57 21.87 -13.81 16.45
N GLU A 58 23.17 -14.02 16.68
CA GLU A 58 23.83 -15.29 16.42
C GLU A 58 23.28 -16.39 17.32
N VAL A 59 23.20 -17.61 16.79
CA VAL A 59 22.75 -18.78 17.54
C VAL A 59 23.86 -19.22 18.48
N VAL A 60 23.61 -19.08 19.78
CA VAL A 60 24.54 -19.45 20.86
C VAL A 60 24.31 -20.89 21.32
N LYS A 61 23.07 -21.38 21.21
CA LYS A 61 22.72 -22.76 21.61
C LYS A 61 21.52 -23.29 20.86
N THR A 62 21.55 -24.58 20.51
CA THR A 62 20.42 -25.33 19.99
C THR A 62 19.99 -26.38 21.02
N VAL A 63 18.69 -26.50 21.29
CA VAL A 63 18.10 -27.37 22.31
C VAL A 63 16.96 -28.18 21.70
N ASN A 64 17.05 -29.51 21.77
CA ASN A 64 16.23 -30.45 21.01
C ASN A 64 16.40 -30.30 19.49
N PHE A 65 16.15 -31.39 18.77
CA PHE A 65 16.34 -31.43 17.32
C PHE A 65 15.01 -31.60 16.59
N HIS A 66 14.96 -31.13 15.34
CA HIS A 66 13.90 -31.50 14.41
C HIS A 66 14.17 -32.93 13.93
N CYS A 67 13.12 -33.75 13.81
CA CYS A 67 13.24 -35.09 13.23
C CYS A 67 13.15 -35.07 11.68
N ARG A 68 12.93 -33.90 11.08
CA ARG A 68 12.87 -33.68 9.64
C ARG A 68 13.81 -32.55 9.25
N GLY A 69 14.29 -32.59 8.00
CA GLY A 69 15.10 -31.52 7.42
C GLY A 69 14.34 -30.20 7.31
N GLY A 70 15.10 -29.11 7.18
CA GLY A 70 14.55 -27.77 7.01
C GLY A 70 13.70 -27.64 5.75
N ASP A 71 12.79 -26.66 5.77
CA ASP A 71 11.79 -26.42 4.73
C ASP A 71 12.09 -25.08 4.05
N ALA A 72 13.06 -25.10 3.14
CA ALA A 72 13.52 -23.91 2.44
C ALA A 72 12.40 -23.26 1.60
N ALA A 73 11.51 -24.07 1.01
CA ALA A 73 10.35 -23.57 0.28
C ALA A 73 9.44 -22.75 1.20
N ARG A 74 9.15 -23.23 2.41
CA ARG A 74 8.35 -22.50 3.39
C ARG A 74 9.03 -21.22 3.87
N VAL A 75 10.35 -21.24 4.07
CA VAL A 75 11.10 -20.01 4.41
C VAL A 75 10.98 -18.99 3.27
N CYS A 76 11.12 -19.42 2.02
CA CYS A 76 10.96 -18.58 0.84
C CYS A 76 9.55 -17.98 0.76
N ILE A 77 8.50 -18.80 0.91
CA ILE A 77 7.10 -18.34 0.91
C ILE A 77 6.86 -17.31 2.03
N ALA A 78 7.43 -17.53 3.22
CA ALA A 78 7.33 -16.59 4.33
C ALA A 78 8.06 -15.26 4.05
N ALA A 79 9.20 -15.30 3.36
CA ALA A 79 9.91 -14.11 2.89
C ALA A 79 9.07 -13.31 1.88
N VAL A 80 8.47 -13.99 0.90
CA VAL A 80 7.57 -13.37 -0.07
C VAL A 80 6.37 -12.72 0.63
N CYS A 81 5.72 -13.43 1.54
CA CYS A 81 4.59 -12.89 2.30
C CYS A 81 5.00 -11.69 3.18
N THR A 82 6.22 -11.68 3.71
CA THR A 82 6.78 -10.57 4.47
C THR A 82 7.00 -9.35 3.58
N ALA A 83 7.57 -9.55 2.39
CA ALA A 83 7.76 -8.48 1.41
C ALA A 83 6.44 -7.87 0.96
N VAL A 84 5.42 -8.70 0.68
CA VAL A 84 4.06 -8.24 0.33
C VAL A 84 3.46 -7.35 1.43
N LYS A 85 3.62 -7.75 2.70
CA LYS A 85 3.11 -6.97 3.85
C LYS A 85 3.85 -5.64 4.01
N SER A 86 5.17 -5.65 3.84
CA SER A 86 6.00 -4.44 3.89
C SER A 86 5.60 -3.46 2.78
N ARG A 87 5.41 -3.95 1.55
CA ARG A 87 4.92 -3.13 0.43
C ARG A 87 3.51 -2.59 0.63
N ALA A 88 2.64 -3.35 1.29
CA ALA A 88 1.30 -2.89 1.65
C ALA A 88 1.30 -1.72 2.66
N GLU A 89 2.44 -1.37 3.25
CA GLU A 89 2.59 -0.15 4.06
C GLU A 89 2.93 1.07 3.21
N ASN A 90 3.32 0.88 1.94
CA ASN A 90 3.59 1.96 1.00
C ASN A 90 2.30 2.47 0.35
N ALA A 91 1.97 3.75 0.59
CA ALA A 91 0.75 4.39 0.10
C ALA A 91 0.68 4.56 -1.44
N LEU A 92 1.79 4.32 -2.15
CA LEU A 92 1.88 4.44 -3.61
C LEU A 92 1.45 3.19 -4.38
N GLU A 93 1.49 2.02 -3.75
CA GLU A 93 1.26 0.76 -4.44
C GLU A 93 -0.18 0.29 -4.26
N THR A 94 -0.89 0.05 -5.37
CA THR A 94 -2.22 -0.56 -5.29
C THR A 94 -2.14 -2.06 -4.99
N PRO A 95 -3.18 -2.69 -4.41
CA PRO A 95 -3.18 -4.14 -4.21
C PRO A 95 -2.93 -4.95 -5.48
N ALA A 96 -3.40 -4.46 -6.63
CA ALA A 96 -3.20 -5.11 -7.91
C ALA A 96 -1.74 -5.04 -8.36
N MET A 97 -1.07 -3.90 -8.17
CA MET A 97 0.37 -3.74 -8.48
C MET A 97 1.22 -4.68 -7.63
N ILE A 98 1.01 -4.67 -6.31
CA ILE A 98 1.76 -5.54 -5.38
C ILE A 98 1.55 -7.01 -5.74
N LEU A 99 0.30 -7.43 -6.03
CA LEU A 99 0.02 -8.80 -6.44
C LEU A 99 0.73 -9.14 -7.75
N ASN A 100 0.52 -8.38 -8.81
CA ASN A 100 1.08 -8.71 -10.12
C ASN A 100 2.61 -8.83 -10.08
N ASP A 101 3.28 -7.87 -9.45
CA ASP A 101 4.74 -7.87 -9.32
C ASP A 101 5.24 -9.04 -8.46
N THR A 102 4.53 -9.37 -7.38
CA THR A 102 4.84 -10.55 -6.58
C THR A 102 4.73 -11.83 -7.42
N TYR A 103 3.62 -12.02 -8.15
CA TYR A 103 3.40 -13.23 -8.94
C TYR A 103 4.34 -13.36 -10.16
N GLN A 104 4.91 -12.26 -10.64
CA GLN A 104 5.95 -12.25 -11.68
C GLN A 104 7.34 -12.57 -11.12
N SER A 105 7.62 -12.16 -9.88
CA SER A 105 8.93 -12.35 -9.24
C SER A 105 9.13 -13.72 -8.59
N VAL A 106 8.05 -14.47 -8.30
CA VAL A 106 8.14 -15.84 -7.74
C VAL A 106 8.02 -16.95 -8.78
N SER A 107 8.78 -18.03 -8.60
CA SER A 107 8.71 -19.23 -9.43
C SER A 107 7.36 -19.96 -9.30
N SER A 108 7.03 -20.79 -10.30
CA SER A 108 5.79 -21.59 -10.34
C SER A 108 5.61 -22.46 -9.09
N ASP A 109 6.69 -23.07 -8.62
CA ASP A 109 6.67 -24.04 -7.52
C ASP A 109 6.42 -23.36 -6.17
N VAL A 110 6.95 -22.15 -6.00
CA VAL A 110 6.67 -21.30 -4.83
C VAL A 110 5.23 -20.81 -4.90
N ARG A 111 4.77 -20.35 -6.06
CA ARG A 111 3.38 -19.89 -6.28
C ARG A 111 2.35 -20.96 -5.95
N ALA A 112 2.61 -22.22 -6.29
CA ALA A 112 1.71 -23.34 -6.01
C ALA A 112 1.49 -23.56 -4.50
N GLN A 113 2.45 -23.16 -3.66
CA GLN A 113 2.41 -23.30 -2.21
C GLN A 113 2.06 -22.00 -1.48
N MET A 114 1.90 -20.88 -2.21
CA MET A 114 1.47 -19.62 -1.64
C MET A 114 0.00 -19.66 -1.20
N PRO A 115 -0.42 -18.77 -0.29
CA PRO A 115 -1.82 -18.47 -0.07
C PRO A 115 -2.51 -18.12 -1.39
N SER A 116 -3.82 -18.39 -1.49
CA SER A 116 -4.60 -18.07 -2.69
C SER A 116 -4.51 -16.58 -3.01
N THR A 117 -4.65 -16.24 -4.30
CA THR A 117 -4.64 -14.83 -4.76
C THR A 117 -5.62 -13.96 -3.98
N LYS A 118 -6.81 -14.53 -3.65
CA LYS A 118 -7.81 -13.87 -2.82
C LYS A 118 -7.28 -13.60 -1.40
N ALA A 119 -6.69 -14.59 -0.73
CA ALA A 119 -6.15 -14.44 0.62
C ALA A 119 -4.99 -13.43 0.67
N THR A 120 -4.11 -13.44 -0.34
CA THR A 120 -3.02 -12.47 -0.47
C THR A 120 -3.57 -11.06 -0.68
N LYS A 121 -4.58 -10.89 -1.55
CA LYS A 121 -5.27 -9.61 -1.76
C LYS A 121 -5.90 -9.07 -0.48
N GLU A 122 -6.63 -9.91 0.25
CA GLU A 122 -7.25 -9.54 1.53
C GLU A 122 -6.19 -9.13 2.57
N THR A 123 -5.04 -9.81 2.59
CA THR A 123 -3.94 -9.46 3.50
C THR A 123 -3.37 -8.08 3.20
N ILE A 124 -3.15 -7.77 1.91
CA ILE A 124 -2.70 -6.45 1.46
C ILE A 124 -3.73 -5.38 1.87
N GLN A 125 -5.00 -5.60 1.55
CA GLN A 125 -6.07 -4.65 1.85
C GLN A 125 -6.20 -4.38 3.35
N ARG A 126 -6.19 -5.42 4.20
CA ARG A 126 -6.22 -5.24 5.66
C ARG A 126 -5.03 -4.40 6.14
N ARG A 127 -3.82 -4.66 5.63
CA ARG A 127 -2.63 -3.91 6.03
C ARG A 127 -2.71 -2.44 5.61
N MET A 128 -3.16 -2.17 4.39
CA MET A 128 -3.38 -0.81 3.92
C MET A 128 -4.45 -0.09 4.74
N CYS A 129 -5.54 -0.78 5.13
CA CYS A 129 -6.55 -0.22 6.03
C CYS A 129 -5.99 0.06 7.42
N ASP A 130 -5.17 -0.81 8.00
CA ASP A 130 -4.54 -0.58 9.30
C ASP A 130 -3.63 0.67 9.27
N VAL A 131 -2.85 0.83 8.21
CA VAL A 131 -1.98 2.00 8.00
C VAL A 131 -2.81 3.25 7.76
N SER A 132 -3.83 3.17 6.91
CA SER A 132 -4.75 4.28 6.65
C SER A 132 -5.61 4.65 7.85
N ALA A 133 -5.89 3.73 8.77
CA ALA A 133 -6.59 4.03 10.02
C ALA A 133 -5.66 4.68 11.05
N ALA A 134 -4.36 4.36 10.99
CA ALA A 134 -3.33 5.02 11.80
C ALA A 134 -3.05 6.46 11.32
N THR A 135 -3.14 6.72 10.01
CA THR A 135 -3.15 8.07 9.45
C THR A 135 -4.57 8.64 9.59
N SER A 136 -4.84 9.43 10.63
CA SER A 136 -6.17 10.01 10.85
C SER A 136 -6.72 10.62 9.55
N GLN A 137 -7.91 10.18 9.10
CA GLN A 137 -8.60 10.87 8.02
C GLN A 137 -8.67 12.36 8.36
N PRO A 138 -8.47 13.25 7.38
CA PRO A 138 -8.59 14.69 7.62
C PRO A 138 -9.94 14.98 8.28
N ALA A 139 -9.94 15.77 9.36
CA ALA A 139 -11.18 16.06 10.09
C ALA A 139 -12.13 16.91 9.24
N ASN A 140 -11.58 17.74 8.35
CA ASN A 140 -12.31 18.58 7.42
C ASN A 140 -11.50 18.79 6.14
N ARG A 141 -12.15 19.39 5.14
CA ARG A 141 -11.59 19.63 3.81
C ARG A 141 -10.44 20.65 3.83
N ALA A 142 -10.56 21.68 4.66
CA ALA A 142 -9.57 22.74 4.81
C ALA A 142 -8.21 22.22 5.32
N SER A 143 -8.20 21.13 6.09
CA SER A 143 -6.98 20.54 6.67
C SER A 143 -6.32 19.47 5.82
N ILE A 144 -6.82 19.17 4.61
CA ILE A 144 -6.27 18.10 3.78
C ILE A 144 -4.85 18.46 3.33
N VAL A 145 -3.85 17.69 3.74
CA VAL A 145 -2.51 17.78 3.14
C VAL A 145 -2.44 16.73 2.03
N ILE A 146 -2.13 17.16 0.79
CA ILE A 146 -1.98 16.24 -0.34
C ILE A 146 -0.51 15.84 -0.45
N PRO A 147 -0.13 14.58 -0.14
CA PRO A 147 1.22 14.09 -0.37
C PRO A 147 1.72 14.33 -1.80
N GLU A 148 3.00 14.67 -1.95
CA GLU A 148 3.66 14.86 -3.26
C GLU A 148 3.45 13.68 -4.21
N ALA A 149 3.44 12.47 -3.65
CA ALA A 149 3.08 11.22 -4.29
C ALA A 149 1.76 11.25 -5.08
N TYR A 150 0.76 12.02 -4.64
CA TYR A 150 -0.54 12.16 -5.31
C TYR A 150 -0.64 13.40 -6.20
N GLN A 151 0.39 14.23 -6.21
CA GLN A 151 0.45 15.43 -7.05
C GLN A 151 1.02 15.13 -8.44
N THR A 152 1.56 13.93 -8.69
CA THR A 152 2.16 13.53 -9.96
C THR A 152 1.52 12.28 -10.57
N TYR A 153 1.49 12.22 -11.90
CA TYR A 153 1.05 11.08 -12.69
C TYR A 153 2.29 10.31 -13.15
N GLY A 154 2.37 9.02 -12.81
CA GLY A 154 3.52 8.18 -13.13
C GLY A 154 4.85 8.64 -12.51
N GLY A 155 4.80 9.52 -11.49
CA GLY A 155 5.99 10.06 -10.81
C GLY A 155 6.81 11.09 -11.61
N GLN A 156 6.32 11.53 -12.76
CA GLN A 156 7.08 12.42 -13.66
C GLN A 156 6.29 13.65 -14.11
N GLU A 157 4.97 13.49 -14.28
CA GLU A 157 4.12 14.54 -14.84
C GLU A 157 3.27 15.16 -13.72
N GLN A 158 3.12 16.49 -13.70
CA GLN A 158 2.21 17.13 -12.76
C GLN A 158 0.76 16.69 -13.02
N PHE A 159 0.06 16.31 -11.95
CA PHE A 159 -1.30 15.78 -11.99
C PHE A 159 -2.29 16.59 -11.16
N LEU A 160 -1.89 17.09 -9.99
CA LEU A 160 -2.68 18.09 -9.28
C LEU A 160 -2.40 19.45 -9.93
N LEU A 161 -3.36 19.94 -10.72
CA LEU A 161 -3.21 21.16 -11.51
C LEU A 161 -3.72 22.39 -10.75
N TYR A 162 -4.74 22.23 -9.92
CA TYR A 162 -5.27 23.31 -9.09
C TYR A 162 -5.64 22.82 -7.70
N ASP A 163 -5.33 23.64 -6.71
CA ASP A 163 -5.70 23.46 -5.31
C ASP A 163 -5.98 24.84 -4.71
N SER A 164 -7.21 25.09 -4.27
CA SER A 164 -7.55 26.38 -3.65
C SER A 164 -6.88 26.61 -2.29
N GLY A 165 -6.27 25.58 -1.70
CA GLY A 165 -5.29 25.69 -0.62
C GLY A 165 -5.79 25.27 0.77
N LEU A 166 -4.83 25.16 1.68
CA LEU A 166 -5.09 24.89 3.11
C LEU A 166 -5.86 26.05 3.74
N GLY A 167 -6.86 25.73 4.56
CA GLY A 167 -7.72 26.72 5.21
C GLY A 167 -8.98 27.08 4.42
N ASP A 168 -9.14 26.63 3.18
CA ASP A 168 -10.39 26.77 2.43
C ASP A 168 -11.41 25.70 2.88
N ASP A 169 -12.49 26.11 3.54
CA ASP A 169 -13.56 25.19 3.92
C ASP A 169 -14.27 24.60 2.70
N ASP A 170 -14.33 25.36 1.60
CA ASP A 170 -14.90 24.98 0.31
C ASP A 170 -13.80 24.61 -0.70
N ARG A 171 -12.74 23.97 -0.19
CA ARG A 171 -11.57 23.61 -1.00
C ARG A 171 -11.93 22.88 -2.28
N LEU A 172 -11.32 23.31 -3.37
CA LEU A 172 -11.46 22.74 -4.70
C LEU A 172 -10.12 22.16 -5.14
N LEU A 173 -10.14 20.90 -5.58
CA LEU A 173 -8.96 20.23 -6.14
C LEU A 173 -9.27 19.84 -7.57
N ILE A 174 -8.40 20.18 -8.52
CA ILE A 174 -8.54 19.78 -9.92
C ILE A 174 -7.31 19.00 -10.35
N PHE A 175 -7.57 17.78 -10.77
CA PHE A 175 -6.58 16.85 -11.28
C PHE A 175 -6.69 16.73 -12.79
N GLY A 176 -5.54 16.61 -13.45
CA GLY A 176 -5.45 16.45 -14.90
C GLY A 176 -4.00 16.27 -15.30
N ARG A 177 -3.78 15.72 -16.48
CA ARG A 177 -2.42 15.57 -17.00
C ARG A 177 -1.93 16.91 -17.54
N HIS A 178 -0.85 17.45 -16.98
CA HIS A 178 -0.29 18.73 -17.45
C HIS A 178 0.04 18.71 -18.96
N SER A 179 0.45 17.56 -19.51
CA SER A 179 0.65 17.37 -20.95
C SER A 179 -0.59 17.64 -21.80
N TYR A 180 -1.79 17.62 -21.20
CA TYR A 180 -3.02 17.92 -21.92
C TYR A 180 -3.18 19.41 -22.25
N MET A 181 -2.51 20.30 -21.51
CA MET A 181 -2.47 21.73 -21.82
C MET A 181 -1.89 22.00 -23.21
N ALA A 182 -0.94 21.19 -23.69
CA ALA A 182 -0.31 21.38 -25.00
C ALA A 182 -1.29 21.33 -26.18
N TRP A 183 -2.47 20.73 -25.99
CA TRP A 183 -3.51 20.64 -27.02
C TRP A 183 -4.86 21.21 -26.57
N SER A 184 -4.93 21.87 -25.40
CA SER A 184 -6.19 22.43 -24.88
C SER A 184 -6.83 23.44 -25.84
N ALA A 185 -6.01 24.25 -26.52
CA ALA A 185 -6.45 25.22 -27.54
C ALA A 185 -7.13 24.57 -28.77
N HIS A 186 -6.96 23.26 -28.98
CA HIS A 186 -7.58 22.52 -30.08
C HIS A 186 -8.90 21.85 -29.68
N ILE A 187 -9.27 21.90 -28.40
CA ILE A 187 -10.52 21.31 -27.89
C ILE A 187 -11.70 22.14 -28.40
N LYS A 188 -12.55 21.52 -29.23
CA LYS A 188 -13.78 22.14 -29.77
C LYS A 188 -15.02 21.73 -29.01
N HIS A 189 -15.02 20.53 -28.44
CA HIS A 189 -16.15 19.94 -27.75
C HIS A 189 -15.72 19.47 -26.37
N LEU A 190 -16.41 19.98 -25.35
CA LEU A 190 -16.29 19.56 -23.97
C LEU A 190 -17.58 18.88 -23.55
N TYR A 191 -17.44 17.75 -22.87
CA TYR A 191 -18.51 17.04 -22.21
C TYR A 191 -18.24 17.07 -20.72
N ALA A 192 -19.29 17.20 -19.92
CA ALA A 192 -19.17 17.28 -18.48
C ALA A 192 -20.13 16.31 -17.81
N ASP A 193 -19.66 15.61 -16.79
CA ASP A 193 -20.48 14.70 -16.00
C ASP A 193 -20.11 14.79 -14.51
N GLY A 194 -21.10 14.61 -13.65
CA GLY A 194 -20.95 14.65 -12.21
C GLY A 194 -21.22 13.29 -11.59
N THR A 195 -20.18 12.61 -11.09
CA THR A 195 -20.32 11.30 -10.46
C THR A 195 -20.27 11.38 -8.93
N PHE A 196 -21.29 10.81 -8.30
CA PHE A 196 -21.48 10.82 -6.84
C PHE A 196 -21.09 9.51 -6.16
N LYS A 197 -21.11 8.40 -6.91
CA LYS A 197 -20.92 7.05 -6.35
C LYS A 197 -19.47 6.78 -5.92
N ILE A 198 -18.53 7.55 -6.46
CA ILE A 198 -17.10 7.36 -6.24
C ILE A 198 -16.46 8.53 -5.49
N THR A 199 -17.28 9.43 -4.93
CA THR A 199 -16.76 10.64 -4.29
C THR A 199 -16.05 10.30 -2.98
N PRO A 200 -14.80 10.79 -2.78
CA PRO A 200 -14.11 10.63 -1.51
C PRO A 200 -14.89 11.25 -0.34
N PRO A 201 -14.72 10.73 0.89
CA PRO A 201 -15.19 11.42 2.09
C PRO A 201 -14.74 12.88 2.10
N LEU A 202 -15.59 13.77 2.65
CA LEU A 202 -15.42 15.23 2.68
C LEU A 202 -15.70 15.98 1.37
N PHE A 203 -15.95 15.32 0.24
CA PHE A 203 -16.40 15.99 -0.98
C PHE A 203 -17.82 15.56 -1.34
N ALA A 204 -18.56 16.43 -2.03
CA ALA A 204 -19.95 16.15 -2.41
C ALA A 204 -20.08 15.59 -3.83
N GLN A 205 -19.09 15.84 -4.69
CA GLN A 205 -19.10 15.42 -6.08
C GLN A 205 -17.69 15.28 -6.65
N VAL A 206 -17.50 14.29 -7.52
CA VAL A 206 -16.41 14.28 -8.51
C VAL A 206 -17.00 14.78 -9.82
N TYR A 207 -16.48 15.88 -10.34
CA TYR A 207 -16.90 16.46 -11.60
C TYR A 207 -15.85 16.19 -12.68
N ILE A 208 -16.25 15.62 -13.79
CA ILE A 208 -15.35 15.15 -14.85
C ILE A 208 -15.59 16.01 -16.08
N LEU A 209 -14.53 16.66 -16.56
CA LEU A 209 -14.51 17.29 -17.87
C LEU A 209 -13.82 16.36 -18.85
N MET A 210 -14.46 16.12 -19.98
CA MET A 210 -14.00 15.26 -21.05
C MET A 210 -13.91 16.06 -22.34
N ALA A 211 -12.90 15.77 -23.15
CA ALA A 211 -12.69 16.44 -24.43
C ALA A 211 -12.61 15.41 -25.56
N GLU A 212 -13.04 15.83 -26.75
CA GLU A 212 -12.86 15.02 -27.95
C GLU A 212 -11.44 15.17 -28.49
N ARG A 213 -10.81 14.04 -28.81
CA ARG A 213 -9.52 13.97 -29.48
C ARG A 213 -9.45 12.72 -30.35
N ASP A 214 -9.08 12.90 -31.62
CA ASP A 214 -8.87 11.82 -32.59
C ASP A 214 -10.08 10.85 -32.69
N GLY A 215 -11.30 11.38 -32.58
CA GLY A 215 -12.56 10.62 -32.63
C GLY A 215 -12.95 9.91 -31.33
N PHE A 216 -12.21 10.13 -30.23
CA PHE A 216 -12.51 9.60 -28.90
C PHE A 216 -12.86 10.72 -27.93
N VAL A 217 -13.77 10.44 -26.99
CA VAL A 217 -14.04 11.32 -25.84
C VAL A 217 -13.26 10.79 -24.65
N LEU A 218 -12.35 11.61 -24.13
CA LEU A 218 -11.44 11.23 -23.05
C LEU A 218 -11.59 12.19 -21.86
N PRO A 219 -11.56 11.69 -20.62
CA PRO A 219 -11.53 12.56 -19.45
C PRO A 219 -10.21 13.32 -19.39
N VAL A 220 -10.30 14.64 -19.31
CA VAL A 220 -9.14 15.55 -19.28
C VAL A 220 -8.92 16.14 -17.88
N LEU A 221 -10.00 16.42 -17.15
CA LEU A 221 -9.94 16.96 -15.79
C LEU A 221 -10.92 16.23 -14.86
N TYR A 222 -10.50 16.07 -13.62
CA TYR A 222 -11.30 15.56 -12.51
C TYR A 222 -11.26 16.58 -11.38
N ALA A 223 -12.40 17.18 -11.06
CA ALA A 223 -12.53 18.14 -9.97
C ALA A 223 -13.24 17.51 -8.77
N LEU A 224 -12.65 17.65 -7.58
CA LEU A 224 -13.31 17.33 -6.32
C LEU A 224 -13.99 18.59 -5.80
N LEU A 225 -15.33 18.56 -5.75
CA LEU A 225 -16.15 19.72 -5.42
C LEU A 225 -16.72 19.64 -4.00
N PRO A 226 -16.75 20.77 -3.27
CA PRO A 226 -17.21 20.84 -1.90
C PRO A 226 -18.71 20.59 -1.75
N ASP A 227 -19.51 21.05 -2.71
CA ASP A 227 -20.96 20.95 -2.76
C ASP A 227 -21.45 20.92 -4.22
N LYS A 228 -22.77 21.11 -4.41
CA LYS A 228 -23.42 21.13 -5.73
C LYS A 228 -24.02 22.50 -6.05
N GLN A 229 -23.47 23.55 -5.46
CA GLN A 229 -23.97 24.90 -5.65
C GLN A 229 -23.42 25.52 -6.94
N GLU A 230 -24.22 26.41 -7.54
CA GLU A 230 -23.82 27.14 -8.73
C GLU A 230 -22.51 27.93 -8.54
N THR A 231 -22.34 28.52 -7.35
CA THR A 231 -21.12 29.24 -6.95
C THR A 231 -19.88 28.36 -7.02
N THR A 232 -19.98 27.10 -6.59
CA THR A 232 -18.90 26.12 -6.64
C THR A 232 -18.54 25.75 -8.07
N TYR A 233 -19.54 25.54 -8.94
CA TYR A 233 -19.30 25.29 -10.36
C TYR A 233 -18.63 26.48 -11.04
N ARG A 234 -19.06 27.71 -10.74
CA ARG A 234 -18.42 28.93 -11.26
C ARG A 234 -16.95 29.02 -10.85
N ARG A 235 -16.64 28.85 -9.57
CA ARG A 235 -15.25 28.83 -9.06
C ARG A 235 -14.40 27.78 -9.77
N MET A 236 -14.93 26.57 -9.96
CA MET A 236 -14.23 25.52 -10.68
C MET A 236 -13.96 25.88 -12.14
N PHE A 237 -14.95 26.40 -12.88
CA PHE A 237 -14.76 26.82 -14.27
C PHE A 237 -13.84 28.05 -14.41
N GLU A 238 -13.80 28.94 -13.42
CA GLU A 238 -12.83 30.05 -13.36
C GLU A 238 -11.41 29.50 -13.20
N ALA A 239 -11.18 28.60 -12.24
CA ALA A 239 -9.90 27.93 -12.07
C ALA A 239 -9.47 27.18 -13.35
N VAL A 240 -10.40 26.52 -14.05
CA VAL A 240 -10.12 25.85 -15.34
C VAL A 240 -9.68 26.81 -16.45
N LYS A 241 -10.12 28.06 -16.42
CA LYS A 241 -9.69 29.06 -17.42
C LYS A 241 -8.31 29.65 -17.13
N GLU A 242 -7.91 29.66 -15.86
CA GLU A 242 -6.64 30.24 -15.40
C GLU A 242 -5.47 29.25 -15.43
N MET A 243 -5.76 27.94 -15.47
CA MET A 243 -4.80 26.86 -15.70
C MET A 243 -4.36 26.77 -17.16
#